data_AF-A0A7X7Q7I1-F1
#
_entry.id   AF-A0A7X7Q7I1-F1
#
_cell.length_a   1.000
_cell.length_b   1.000
_cell.length_c   1.000
_cell.angle_alpha   90.00
_cell.angle_beta   90.00
_cell.angle_gamma   90.00
#
_symmetry.space_group_name_H-M   'P 1'
#
loop_
_entity.id
_entity.type
_entity.pdbx_description
1 polymer ?
#
loop_
_entity_poly.entity_id
_entity_poly.type
_entity_poly.pdbx_seq_one_letter_code
_entity_poly.pdbx_strand_id
1 'polypeptide(L)'
;PWYSSLRFYDELVKFPGWETEDINDQAQKVQRSGFPEAYRKHVPNATVLAEAARGLTPQAITCLSFAEPVADPSPIERVLEPVPGVEIAVEGQAMTITAEDSRQLWSAVHLAILNTYDAGITRVKVGDASWELGDREWSGVAADDATSATITLG
;
A
#
# COMPACT_ATOMS: atom_id res chain seq x y z
N PRO A 1 1.10 -14.24 4.42
CA PRO A 1 1.68 -13.81 5.72
C PRO A 1 0.72 -13.11 6.72
N TRP A 2 -0.60 -13.12 6.48
CA TRP A 2 -1.60 -12.49 7.37
C TRP A 2 -1.51 -12.92 8.84
N TYR A 3 -1.47 -14.23 9.11
CA TYR A 3 -1.41 -14.76 10.47
C TYR A 3 -0.17 -14.28 11.24
N SER A 4 1.03 -14.41 10.66
CA SER A 4 2.27 -14.04 11.34
C SER A 4 2.36 -12.54 11.63
N SER A 5 1.89 -11.69 10.71
CA SER A 5 1.84 -10.25 10.92
C SER A 5 0.84 -9.88 12.02
N LEU A 6 -0.37 -10.45 12.00
CA LEU A 6 -1.36 -10.19 13.04
C LEU A 6 -0.87 -10.65 14.42
N ARG A 7 -0.27 -11.83 14.50
CA ARG A 7 0.30 -12.35 15.75
C ARG A 7 1.41 -11.45 16.30
N PHE A 8 2.21 -10.83 15.43
CA PHE A 8 3.21 -9.85 15.84
C PHE A 8 2.55 -8.61 16.45
N TYR A 9 1.53 -8.05 15.81
CA TYR A 9 0.81 -6.89 16.34
C TYR A 9 0.08 -7.21 17.65
N ASP A 10 -0.55 -8.39 17.77
CA ASP A 10 -1.21 -8.85 19.00
C ASP A 10 -0.26 -8.89 20.20
N GLU A 11 1.01 -9.22 19.98
CA GLU A 11 2.02 -9.20 21.04
C GLU A 11 2.61 -7.79 21.24
N LEU A 12 2.79 -7.02 20.17
CA LEU A 12 3.34 -5.65 20.23
C LEU A 12 2.48 -4.73 21.11
N VAL A 13 1.16 -4.77 20.94
CA VAL A 13 0.22 -3.89 21.66
C VAL A 13 0.21 -4.09 23.17
N LYS A 14 0.79 -5.19 23.67
CA LYS A 14 0.91 -5.48 25.10
C LYS A 14 2.04 -4.69 25.78
N PHE A 15 2.95 -4.10 24.99
CA PHE A 15 4.02 -3.27 25.52
C PHE A 15 3.57 -1.80 25.60
N PRO A 16 3.54 -1.19 26.80
CA PRO A 16 3.23 0.23 26.93
C PRO A 16 4.19 1.09 26.10
N GLY A 17 3.66 2.15 25.47
CA GLY A 17 4.45 3.10 24.68
C GLY A 17 4.95 2.57 23.34
N TRP A 18 4.50 1.40 22.88
CA TRP A 18 4.96 0.78 21.63
C TRP A 18 4.82 1.69 20.39
N GLU A 19 3.88 2.63 20.40
CA GLU A 19 3.61 3.56 19.31
C GLU A 19 4.69 4.64 19.11
N THR A 20 5.42 4.98 20.18
CA THR A 20 6.34 6.13 20.20
C THR A 20 7.79 5.75 20.45
N GLU A 21 8.03 4.52 20.92
CA GLU A 21 9.35 3.99 21.22
C GLU A 21 10.11 3.56 19.95
N ASP A 22 11.42 3.34 20.09
CA ASP A 22 12.26 2.91 18.97
C ASP A 22 11.76 1.60 18.32
N ILE A 23 11.60 1.62 17.00
CA ILE A 23 11.02 0.52 16.23
C ILE A 23 11.84 -0.78 16.37
N ASN A 24 13.17 -0.69 16.39
CA ASN A 24 14.02 -1.88 16.56
C ASN A 24 13.83 -2.47 17.96
N ASP A 25 13.78 -1.62 18.99
CA ASP A 25 13.65 -2.07 20.37
C ASP A 25 12.29 -2.71 20.63
N GLN A 26 11.22 -2.16 20.05
CA GLN A 26 9.89 -2.75 20.10
C GLN A 26 9.81 -4.09 19.34
N ALA A 27 10.38 -4.16 18.13
CA ALA A 27 10.47 -5.42 17.39
C ALA A 27 11.25 -6.49 18.18
N GLN A 28 12.32 -6.09 18.88
CA GLN A 28 13.12 -6.99 19.71
C GLN A 28 12.35 -7.50 20.93
N LYS A 29 11.49 -6.69 21.56
CA LYS A 29 10.63 -7.12 22.68
C LYS A 29 9.68 -8.26 22.27
N VAL A 30 9.14 -8.18 21.06
CA VAL A 30 8.20 -9.18 20.51
C VAL A 30 8.95 -10.44 20.06
N GLN A 31 9.96 -10.29 19.19
CA GLN A 31 10.58 -11.42 18.48
C GLN A 31 11.74 -12.08 19.24
N ARG A 32 12.40 -11.34 20.16
CA ARG A 32 13.45 -11.84 21.05
C ARG A 32 14.59 -12.56 20.31
N SER A 33 15.14 -11.92 19.27
CA SER A 33 16.13 -12.53 18.37
C SER A 33 17.48 -12.89 19.01
N GLY A 34 17.81 -12.35 20.19
CA GLY A 34 19.15 -12.43 20.79
C GLY A 34 20.19 -11.47 20.21
N PHE A 35 19.84 -10.67 19.21
CA PHE A 35 20.72 -9.67 18.58
C PHE A 35 20.10 -8.26 18.73
N PRO A 36 20.66 -7.38 19.57
CA PRO A 36 20.02 -6.09 19.88
C PRO A 36 19.69 -5.21 18.68
N GLU A 37 20.48 -5.31 17.60
CA GLU A 37 20.47 -4.38 16.46
C GLU A 37 19.96 -5.02 15.16
N ALA A 38 19.52 -6.27 15.19
CA ALA A 38 19.23 -7.03 13.98
C ALA A 38 18.09 -6.41 13.14
N TYR A 39 17.17 -5.68 13.76
CA TYR A 39 16.06 -5.01 13.08
C TYR A 39 16.42 -3.61 12.59
N ARG A 40 17.39 -2.94 13.22
CA ARG A 40 17.73 -1.54 12.92
C ARG A 40 18.07 -1.31 11.46
N LYS A 41 18.74 -2.28 10.82
CA LYS A 41 19.06 -2.27 9.37
C LYS A 41 17.82 -2.21 8.46
N HIS A 42 16.64 -2.61 8.95
CA HIS A 42 15.39 -2.62 8.20
C HIS A 42 14.54 -1.37 8.45
N VAL A 43 14.78 -0.63 9.54
CA VAL A 43 13.96 0.51 9.95
C VAL A 43 13.85 1.56 8.84
N PRO A 44 14.94 2.02 8.18
CA PRO A 44 14.81 3.04 7.13
C PRO A 44 13.90 2.61 5.98
N ASN A 45 14.08 1.38 5.47
CA ASN A 45 13.27 0.87 4.36
C ASN A 45 11.81 0.65 4.77
N ALA A 46 11.57 0.19 6.01
CA ALA A 46 10.22 -0.01 6.53
C ALA A 46 9.47 1.32 6.69
N THR A 47 10.16 2.37 7.15
CA THR A 47 9.60 3.72 7.26
C THR A 47 9.18 4.24 5.89
N VAL A 48 10.06 4.17 4.88
CA VAL A 48 9.74 4.61 3.51
C VAL A 48 8.53 3.86 2.95
N LEU A 49 8.47 2.53 3.14
CA LEU A 49 7.34 1.74 2.69
C LEU A 49 6.04 2.12 3.40
N ALA A 50 6.09 2.35 4.72
CA ALA A 50 4.93 2.78 5.50
C ALA A 50 4.45 4.19 5.10
N GLU A 51 5.37 5.10 4.77
CA GLU A 51 5.03 6.44 4.30
C GLU A 51 4.36 6.40 2.93
N ALA A 52 4.92 5.63 1.99
CA ALA A 52 4.34 5.40 0.68
C ALA A 52 2.94 4.78 0.80
N ALA A 53 2.78 3.70 1.58
CA ALA A 53 1.49 3.04 1.79
C ALA A 53 0.44 3.95 2.45
N ARG A 54 0.86 4.95 3.25
CA ARG A 54 -0.02 5.97 3.86
C ARG A 54 -0.26 7.21 2.96
N GLY A 55 0.18 7.16 1.71
CA GLY A 55 -0.02 8.23 0.73
C GLY A 55 0.75 9.52 1.03
N LEU A 56 1.79 9.49 1.88
CA LEU A 56 2.58 10.68 2.22
C LEU A 56 3.40 11.21 1.05
N THR A 57 3.79 10.33 0.13
CA THR A 57 4.53 10.66 -1.08
C THR A 57 3.75 10.12 -2.27
N PRO A 58 3.04 10.96 -3.05
CA PRO A 58 2.40 10.55 -4.29
C PRO A 58 3.37 9.84 -5.24
N GLN A 59 2.86 8.94 -6.08
CA GLN A 59 3.64 8.27 -7.13
C GLN A 59 4.84 7.44 -6.61
N ALA A 60 4.85 7.06 -5.33
CA ALA A 60 5.98 6.37 -4.69
C ALA A 60 6.02 4.86 -4.95
N ILE A 61 4.89 4.24 -5.32
CA ILE A 61 4.81 2.80 -5.58
C ILE A 61 4.59 2.53 -7.06
N THR A 62 5.41 1.66 -7.63
CA THR A 62 5.23 1.02 -8.93
C THR A 62 5.33 -0.49 -8.75
N CYS A 63 4.88 -1.27 -9.75
CA CYS A 63 4.97 -2.72 -9.72
C CYS A 63 5.55 -3.28 -11.02
N LEU A 64 6.05 -4.51 -10.96
CA LEU A 64 6.49 -5.26 -12.12
C LEU A 64 5.98 -6.69 -11.96
N SER A 65 5.24 -7.16 -12.96
CA SER A 65 4.81 -8.55 -13.08
C SER A 65 5.14 -9.06 -14.47
N PHE A 66 5.46 -10.34 -14.57
CA PHE A 66 5.69 -11.06 -15.82
C PHE A 66 4.62 -12.12 -16.10
N ALA A 67 3.65 -12.27 -15.20
CA ALA A 67 2.51 -13.15 -15.42
C ALA A 67 1.50 -12.47 -16.34
N GLU A 68 0.77 -13.28 -17.11
CA GLU A 68 -0.40 -12.80 -17.83
C GLU A 68 -1.40 -12.27 -16.80
N PRO A 69 -1.75 -10.97 -16.86
CA PRO A 69 -2.73 -10.41 -15.95
C PRO A 69 -4.10 -11.06 -16.17
N VAL A 70 -4.83 -11.24 -15.08
CA VAL A 70 -6.21 -11.73 -15.09
C VAL A 70 -7.00 -10.81 -14.20
N ALA A 71 -8.00 -10.13 -14.76
CA ALA A 71 -8.81 -9.18 -14.00
C ALA A 71 -9.53 -9.87 -12.83
N ASP A 72 -9.16 -9.48 -11.61
CA ASP A 72 -9.87 -9.82 -10.37
C ASP A 72 -9.87 -8.61 -9.43
N PRO A 73 -10.99 -7.91 -9.22
CA PRO A 73 -11.04 -6.78 -8.29
C PRO A 73 -10.93 -7.19 -6.81
N SER A 74 -11.17 -8.46 -6.48
CA SER A 74 -11.31 -8.92 -5.10
C SER A 74 -10.10 -8.68 -4.18
N PRO A 75 -8.84 -8.72 -4.65
CA PRO A 75 -7.68 -8.37 -3.82
C PRO A 75 -7.65 -6.90 -3.43
N ILE A 76 -8.06 -6.01 -4.34
CA ILE A 76 -8.14 -4.57 -4.09
C ILE A 76 -9.29 -4.28 -3.12
N GLU A 77 -10.47 -4.86 -3.35
CA GLU A 77 -11.62 -4.73 -2.44
C GLU A 77 -11.26 -5.15 -1.01
N ARG A 78 -10.60 -6.31 -0.85
CA ARG A 78 -10.21 -6.85 0.45
C ARG A 78 -9.21 -5.97 1.20
N VAL A 79 -8.25 -5.36 0.51
CA VAL A 79 -7.24 -4.52 1.17
C VAL A 79 -7.77 -3.12 1.51
N LEU A 80 -8.77 -2.66 0.77
CA LEU A 80 -9.38 -1.34 0.96
C LEU A 80 -10.63 -1.35 1.85
N GLU A 81 -11.29 -2.49 2.04
CA GLU A 81 -12.39 -2.68 3.01
C GLU A 81 -12.10 -2.07 4.40
N PRO A 82 -10.92 -2.27 5.02
CA PRO A 82 -10.63 -1.69 6.33
C PRO A 82 -10.20 -0.20 6.29
N VAL A 83 -10.11 0.42 5.11
CA VAL A 83 -9.68 1.82 4.96
C VAL A 83 -10.93 2.72 4.96
N PRO A 84 -11.22 3.45 6.05
CA PRO A 84 -12.40 4.32 6.11
C PRO A 84 -12.28 5.44 5.07
N GLY A 85 -13.43 5.95 4.59
CA GLY A 85 -13.48 7.09 3.66
C GLY A 85 -13.10 6.75 2.21
N VAL A 86 -12.84 5.48 1.90
CA VAL A 86 -12.55 5.03 0.53
C VAL A 86 -13.75 4.26 -0.04
N GLU A 87 -14.19 4.68 -1.22
CA GLU A 87 -15.26 4.03 -1.99
C GLU A 87 -14.70 3.43 -3.27
N ILE A 88 -15.23 2.27 -3.66
CA ILE A 88 -14.82 1.55 -4.86
C ILE A 88 -16.06 1.27 -5.71
N ALA A 89 -15.96 1.55 -7.00
CA ALA A 89 -16.94 1.14 -8.01
C ALA A 89 -16.23 0.33 -9.11
N VAL A 90 -16.84 -0.78 -9.55
CA VAL A 90 -16.28 -1.65 -10.60
C VAL A 90 -17.24 -1.70 -11.78
N GLU A 91 -16.73 -1.36 -12.96
CA GLU A 91 -17.46 -1.39 -14.23
C GLU A 91 -16.63 -2.15 -15.28
N GLY A 92 -16.97 -3.42 -15.46
CA GLY A 92 -16.23 -4.31 -16.36
C GLY A 92 -14.78 -4.49 -15.90
N GLN A 93 -13.84 -3.98 -16.69
CA GLN A 93 -12.40 -4.02 -16.43
C GLN A 93 -11.85 -2.72 -15.82
N ALA A 94 -12.70 -1.76 -15.54
CA ALA A 94 -12.32 -0.53 -14.86
C ALA A 94 -12.81 -0.54 -13.41
N MET A 95 -11.94 -0.08 -12.51
CA MET A 95 -12.27 0.20 -11.12
C MET A 95 -12.01 1.67 -10.84
N THR A 96 -12.98 2.35 -10.25
CA THR A 96 -12.84 3.72 -9.75
C THR A 96 -12.67 3.67 -8.24
N ILE A 97 -11.63 4.33 -7.74
CA ILE A 97 -11.43 4.59 -6.31
C ILE A 97 -11.77 6.06 -6.07
N THR A 98 -12.56 6.34 -5.03
CA THR A 98 -12.84 7.70 -4.54
C THR A 98 -12.46 7.78 -3.06
N ALA A 99 -11.89 8.91 -2.63
CA ALA A 99 -11.49 9.15 -1.25
C ALA A 99 -11.87 10.58 -0.80
N GLU A 100 -11.83 10.84 0.52
CA GLU A 100 -12.17 12.15 1.09
C GLU A 100 -11.12 13.22 0.74
N ASP A 101 -9.85 12.83 0.66
CA ASP A 101 -8.74 13.71 0.31
C ASP A 101 -7.65 13.00 -0.52
N SER A 102 -6.72 13.79 -1.04
CA SER A 102 -5.62 13.32 -1.90
C SER A 102 -4.67 12.35 -1.21
N ARG A 103 -4.38 12.55 0.08
CA ARG A 103 -3.50 11.64 0.82
C ARG A 103 -4.16 10.27 0.98
N GLN A 104 -5.43 10.24 1.33
CA GLN A 104 -6.21 9.01 1.44
C GLN A 104 -6.36 8.32 0.08
N LEU A 105 -6.57 9.08 -1.00
CA LEU A 105 -6.58 8.54 -2.35
C LEU A 105 -5.25 7.87 -2.69
N TRP A 106 -4.12 8.55 -2.48
CA TRP A 106 -2.79 7.99 -2.76
C TRP A 106 -2.49 6.77 -1.89
N SER A 107 -2.95 6.74 -0.63
CA SER A 107 -2.88 5.55 0.21
C SER A 107 -3.64 4.38 -0.41
N ALA A 108 -4.89 4.59 -0.83
CA ALA A 108 -5.73 3.56 -1.46
C ALA A 108 -5.14 3.06 -2.79
N VAL A 109 -4.66 3.97 -3.65
CA VAL A 109 -4.00 3.66 -4.91
C VAL A 109 -2.74 2.83 -4.68
N HIS A 110 -1.90 3.21 -3.72
CA HIS A 110 -0.69 2.46 -3.41
C HIS A 110 -0.98 1.07 -2.85
N LEU A 111 -1.99 0.92 -1.98
CA LEU A 111 -2.45 -0.38 -1.49
C LEU A 111 -3.01 -1.26 -2.63
N ALA A 112 -3.72 -0.66 -3.60
CA ALA A 112 -4.18 -1.37 -4.79
C ALA A 112 -2.99 -1.86 -5.64
N ILE A 113 -2.01 -1.00 -5.94
CA ILE A 113 -0.81 -1.37 -6.73
C ILE A 113 0.00 -2.46 -6.04
N LEU A 114 0.07 -2.48 -4.70
CA LEU A 114 0.74 -3.58 -3.97
C LEU A 114 0.08 -4.95 -4.16
N ASN A 115 -1.16 -4.99 -4.68
CA ASN A 115 -1.90 -6.21 -5.03
C ASN A 115 -2.02 -6.43 -6.55
N THR A 116 -1.18 -5.75 -7.35
CA THR A 116 -1.18 -5.81 -8.83
C THR A 116 -1.21 -7.24 -9.39
N TYR A 117 -0.38 -8.14 -8.84
CA TYR A 117 -0.26 -9.50 -9.35
C TYR A 117 -1.57 -10.28 -9.25
N ASP A 118 -2.18 -10.30 -8.06
CA ASP A 118 -3.41 -11.05 -7.81
C ASP A 118 -4.63 -10.38 -8.46
N ALA A 119 -4.60 -9.05 -8.62
CA ALA A 119 -5.74 -8.30 -9.18
C ALA A 119 -5.70 -8.14 -10.70
N GLY A 120 -4.55 -8.39 -11.33
CA GLY A 120 -4.36 -8.17 -12.76
C GLY A 120 -4.38 -6.69 -13.15
N ILE A 121 -3.77 -5.80 -12.36
CA ILE A 121 -3.70 -4.36 -12.68
C ILE A 121 -2.75 -4.15 -13.86
N THR A 122 -3.23 -3.50 -14.92
CA THR A 122 -2.42 -3.10 -16.09
C THR A 122 -2.12 -1.61 -16.14
N ARG A 123 -3.00 -0.78 -15.56
CA ARG A 123 -2.84 0.68 -15.55
C ARG A 123 -3.49 1.30 -14.33
N VAL A 124 -2.90 2.38 -13.84
CA VAL A 124 -3.51 3.28 -12.85
C VAL A 124 -3.41 4.72 -13.35
N LYS A 125 -4.47 5.51 -13.12
CA LYS A 125 -4.52 6.94 -13.44
C LYS A 125 -5.09 7.73 -12.27
N VAL A 126 -4.40 8.82 -11.89
CA VAL A 126 -4.80 9.79 -10.87
C VAL A 126 -4.61 11.20 -11.44
N GLY A 127 -5.69 11.85 -11.89
CA GLY A 127 -5.57 13.10 -12.64
C GLY A 127 -4.71 12.91 -13.90
N ASP A 128 -3.63 13.68 -14.02
CA ASP A 128 -2.65 13.57 -15.12
C ASP A 128 -1.53 12.54 -14.85
N ALA A 129 -1.39 12.07 -13.61
CA ALA A 129 -0.44 11.02 -13.27
C ALA A 129 -0.96 9.66 -13.76
N SER A 130 -0.09 8.87 -14.39
CA SER A 130 -0.40 7.49 -14.76
C SER A 130 0.80 6.56 -14.64
N TRP A 131 0.51 5.30 -14.36
CA TRP A 131 1.48 4.21 -14.32
C TRP A 131 0.92 3.02 -15.07
N GLU A 132 1.75 2.36 -15.87
CA GLU A 132 1.43 1.12 -16.58
C GLU A 132 2.27 -0.04 -16.04
N LEU A 133 1.74 -1.26 -16.11
CA LEU A 133 2.40 -2.45 -15.60
C LEU A 133 3.79 -2.62 -16.21
N GLY A 134 4.80 -2.62 -15.34
CA GLY A 134 6.21 -2.77 -15.74
C GLY A 134 6.98 -1.45 -15.87
N ASP A 135 6.28 -0.31 -15.88
CA ASP A 135 6.94 0.99 -15.80
C ASP A 135 7.62 1.16 -14.43
N ARG A 136 8.85 1.66 -14.47
CA ARG A 136 9.66 1.92 -13.27
C ARG A 136 9.31 3.25 -12.61
N GLU A 137 8.70 4.16 -13.36
CA GLU A 137 8.38 5.53 -12.95
C GLU A 137 6.96 5.85 -13.42
N TRP A 138 6.32 6.78 -12.71
CA TRP A 138 5.04 7.32 -13.16
C TRP A 138 5.27 8.36 -14.25
N SER A 139 4.35 8.42 -15.21
CA SER A 139 4.25 9.51 -16.17
C SER A 139 3.31 10.60 -15.63
N GLY A 140 3.62 11.86 -15.91
CA GLY A 140 2.85 13.00 -15.42
C GLY A 140 3.11 13.31 -13.95
N VAL A 141 2.39 14.31 -13.42
CA VAL A 141 2.53 14.79 -12.04
C VAL A 141 1.19 14.62 -11.34
N ALA A 142 1.22 14.11 -10.11
CA ALA A 142 0.06 14.01 -9.26
C ALA A 142 -0.56 15.40 -9.03
N ALA A 143 -1.88 15.51 -9.17
CA ALA A 143 -2.59 16.69 -8.70
C ALA A 143 -2.64 16.67 -7.16
N ASP A 144 -2.38 17.82 -6.55
CA ASP A 144 -2.32 17.95 -5.08
C ASP A 144 -3.68 17.67 -4.41
N ASP A 145 -4.79 17.82 -5.14
CA ASP A 145 -6.17 17.77 -4.65
C ASP A 145 -7.02 16.65 -5.30
N ALA A 146 -6.40 15.70 -6.01
CA ALA A 146 -7.14 14.59 -6.61
C ALA A 146 -7.86 13.75 -5.55
N THR A 147 -9.15 13.48 -5.74
CA THR A 147 -9.95 12.62 -4.85
C THR A 147 -10.50 11.37 -5.53
N SER A 148 -10.15 11.15 -6.80
CA SER A 148 -10.54 9.96 -7.55
C SER A 148 -9.42 9.42 -8.44
N ALA A 149 -9.38 8.10 -8.59
CA ALA A 149 -8.45 7.36 -9.43
C ALA A 149 -9.18 6.31 -10.26
N THR A 150 -8.62 5.97 -11.43
CA THR A 150 -9.07 4.85 -12.26
C THR A 150 -7.99 3.79 -12.34
N ILE A 151 -8.35 2.55 -12.07
CA ILE A 151 -7.53 1.35 -12.21
C ILE A 151 -8.10 0.53 -13.37
N THR A 152 -7.24 0.11 -14.29
CA THR A 152 -7.59 -0.83 -15.36
C THR A 152 -7.06 -2.22 -14.99
N LEU A 153 -7.94 -3.20 -15.06
CA LEU A 153 -7.69 -4.62 -14.84
C LEU A 153 -7.75 -5.34 -16.18
N GLY A 154 -6.96 -6.38 -16.39
CA GLY A 154 -7.09 -7.18 -17.61
C GLY A 154 -5.85 -7.95 -17.96
#